data_AF-A0A2X2K1V5-F1
#
_entry.id   AF-A0A2X2K1V5-F1
#
_cell.length_a   1.000
_cell.length_b   1.000
_cell.length_c   1.000
_cell.angle_alpha   90.00
_cell.angle_beta   90.00
_cell.angle_gamma   90.00
#
_symmetry.space_group_name_H-M   'P 1'
#
loop_
_entity.id
_entity.type
_entity.pdbx_description
1 polymer ?
#
loop_
_entity_poly.entity_id
_entity_poly.type
_entity_poly.pdbx_seq_one_letter_code
_entity_poly.pdbx_strand_id
1 'polypeptide(L)' 'MSNLICRFNWLPLRIVVGKRASEGIVEVKERLTGDSEEVHIDDLMTVITNKYDNLK' A
#
# COMPACT_ATOMS: atom_id res chain seq x y z
N MET A 1 -18.96 -0.30 -15.78
CA MET A 1 -17.85 -1.27 -15.85
C MET A 1 -16.63 -0.49 -16.35
N SER A 2 -15.54 -0.26 -15.64
CA SER A 2 -15.11 -0.60 -14.29
C SER A 2 -13.96 0.37 -14.02
N ASN A 3 -14.01 1.13 -12.92
CA ASN A 3 -12.89 1.83 -12.30
C ASN A 3 -11.99 2.68 -13.21
N LEU A 4 -12.54 3.77 -13.76
CA LEU A 4 -11.78 4.80 -14.48
C LEU A 4 -10.91 5.71 -13.57
N ILE A 5 -10.81 5.42 -12.27
CA ILE A 5 -10.06 6.23 -11.30
C ILE A 5 -8.56 5.86 -11.28
N CYS A 6 -8.14 4.71 -11.83
CA CYS A 6 -6.76 4.21 -11.74
C CYS A 6 -5.91 4.49 -12.99
N ARG A 7 -5.94 5.73 -13.52
CA ARG A 7 -5.14 6.11 -14.71
C ARG A 7 -4.16 7.26 -14.45
N PHE A 8 -4.34 8.02 -13.37
CA PHE A 8 -3.40 9.07 -12.95
C PHE A 8 -2.53 8.54 -11.80
N ASN A 9 -1.31 8.14 -12.14
CA ASN A 9 -0.47 7.27 -11.32
C ASN A 9 0.75 8.03 -10.80
N TRP A 10 0.54 8.94 -9.84
CA TRP A 10 1.60 9.80 -9.29
C TRP A 10 2.17 9.33 -7.94
N LEU A 11 1.67 8.22 -7.41
CA LEU A 11 2.06 7.68 -6.11
C LEU A 11 2.62 6.27 -6.28
N PRO A 12 3.83 5.97 -5.78
CA PRO A 12 4.46 4.67 -5.96
C PRO A 12 3.91 3.59 -5.02
N LEU A 13 3.42 4.01 -3.84
CA LEU A 13 2.82 3.15 -2.83
C LEU A 13 1.36 3.54 -2.63
N ARG A 14 0.50 2.55 -2.46
CA ARG A 14 -0.92 2.73 -2.12
C ARG A 14 -1.25 1.94 -0.87
N ILE A 15 -1.76 2.61 0.15
CA ILE A 15 -2.26 1.97 1.36
C ILE A 15 -3.77 1.79 1.20
N VAL A 16 -4.23 0.55 1.31
CA VAL A 16 -5.64 0.16 1.25
C VAL A 16 -6.08 -0.24 2.65
N VAL A 17 -7.04 0.50 3.19
CA VAL A 17 -7.66 0.20 4.47
C VAL A 17 -8.91 -0.62 4.21
N GLY A 18 -8.87 -1.90 4.57
CA GLY A 18 -9.95 -2.86 4.35
C GLY A 18 -10.85 -3.07 5.58
N LYS A 19 -11.61 -4.17 5.58
CA LYS A 19 -12.47 -4.56 6.72
C LYS A 19 -11.68 -4.91 7.99
N ARG A 20 -10.40 -5.23 7.86
CA ARG A 20 -9.48 -5.56 8.96
C ARG A 20 -8.89 -4.33 9.64
N ALA A 21 -9.37 -3.13 9.32
CA ALA A 21 -8.98 -1.90 10.01
C ALA A 21 -9.25 -1.97 11.52
N SER A 22 -10.31 -2.67 11.94
CA SER A 22 -10.62 -2.88 13.36
C SER A 22 -9.58 -3.75 14.10
N GLU A 23 -8.83 -4.57 13.35
CA GLU A 23 -7.74 -5.41 13.87
C GLU A 23 -6.37 -4.70 13.73
N GLY A 24 -6.35 -3.47 13.20
CA GLY A 24 -5.09 -2.75 12.95
C GLY A 24 -4.28 -3.31 11.79
N ILE A 25 -4.91 -3.95 10.79
CA ILE A 25 -4.21 -4.50 9.63
C ILE A 25 -4.59 -3.68 8.39
N VAL A 26 -3.57 -3.24 7.65
CA VAL A 26 -3.70 -2.50 6.40
C VAL A 26 -2.96 -3.20 5.28
N GLU A 27 -3.41 -3.01 4.04
CA GLU A 27 -2.79 -3.61 2.87
C GLU A 27 -1.95 -2.54 2.14
N VAL A 28 -0.66 -2.80 1.94
CA VAL A 28 0.23 -1.93 1.18
C VAL A 28 0.40 -2.52 -0.21
N LYS A 29 0.02 -1.76 -1.24
CA LYS A 29 0.17 -2.11 -2.65
C LYS A 29 1.27 -1.30 -3.31
N GLU A 30 2.22 -2.00 -3.91
CA GLU A 30 3.29 -1.41 -4.70
C GLU A 30 2.89 -1.28 -6.16
N ARG A 31 3.13 -0.12 -6.75
CA ARG A 31 2.73 0.13 -8.13
C ARG A 31 3.68 -0.46 -9.17
N LEU A 32 4.98 -0.51 -8.82
CA LEU A 32 6.07 -0.96 -9.69
C LEU A 32 6.01 -2.48 -9.88
N THR A 33 5.94 -3.23 -8.78
CA THR A 33 5.87 -4.70 -8.81
C THR A 33 4.44 -5.22 -8.93
N GLY A 34 3.45 -4.45 -8.47
CA GLY A 34 2.06 -4.90 -8.37
C GLY A 34 1.80 -5.74 -7.12
N ASP A 35 2.79 -5.92 -6.25
CA ASP A 35 2.68 -6.71 -5.04
C ASP A 35 1.77 -6.03 -4.02
N SER A 36 1.05 -6.86 -3.27
CA SER A 36 0.20 -6.43 -2.16
C SER A 36 0.55 -7.25 -0.93
N GLU A 37 0.82 -6.58 0.18
CA GLU A 37 1.15 -7.22 1.46
C GLU A 37 0.27 -6.66 2.58
N GLU A 38 -0.09 -7.53 3.53
CA GLU A 38 -0.81 -7.13 4.74
C GLU A 38 0.20 -6.81 5.85
N VAL A 39 0.08 -5.62 6.41
CA VAL A 39 0.99 -5.08 7.42
C VAL A 39 0.18 -4.60 8.62
N HIS A 40 0.65 -4.92 9.82
CA HIS A 40 0.06 -4.37 11.05
C HIS A 40 0.42 -2.89 11.19
N ILE A 41 -0.47 -2.09 11.78
CA ILE A 41 -0.27 -0.65 11.96
C ILE A 41 1.02 -0.30 12.71
N ASP A 42 1.45 -1.15 13.64
CA ASP A 42 2.66 -0.94 14.44
C ASP A 42 3.93 -1.01 13.59
N ASP A 43 3.96 -1.92 12.60
CA ASP A 43 5.10 -2.13 11.71
C ASP A 43 5.03 -1.29 10.43
N LEU A 44 3.86 -0.67 10.18
CA LEU A 44 3.54 0.03 8.93
C LEU A 44 4.57 1.12 8.58
N MET A 45 4.97 1.92 9.56
CA MET A 45 5.91 3.03 9.34
C MET A 45 7.26 2.50 8.85
N THR A 46 7.80 1.49 9.54
CA THR A 46 9.08 0.85 9.19
C THR A 46 9.03 0.24 7.80
N VAL A 47 7.94 -0.47 7.48
CA VAL A 47 7.75 -1.10 6.17
C VAL A 47 7.66 -0.07 5.05
N ILE A 48 6.90 1.01 5.24
CA ILE A 48 6.79 2.09 4.24
C ILE A 48 8.13 2.77 4.01
N THR A 49 8.87 3.11 5.07
CA THR A 49 10.19 3.75 4.94
C THR A 49 11.15 2.84 4.18
N ASN A 50 11.23 1.56 4.54
CA ASN A 50 12.07 0.59 3.85
C ASN A 50 11.69 0.47 2.38
N LYS A 51 10.40 0.33 2.07
CA LYS A 51 9.94 0.26 0.67
C LYS A 51 10.27 1.55 -0.06
N TYR A 52 10.06 2.71 0.56
CA TYR A 52 10.37 4.00 -0.05
C TYR A 52 11.85 4.17 -0.39
N ASP A 53 12.75 3.73 0.48
CA ASP A 53 14.19 3.79 0.23
C ASP A 53 14.63 2.83 -0.89
N ASN A 54 13.94 1.70 -1.04
CA ASN A 54 14.16 0.72 -2.12
C ASN A 54 13.54 1.13 -3.47
N LEU A 55 12.78 2.22 -3.54
CA LEU A 55 12.23 2.76 -4.80
C LEU A 55 13.24 3.60 -5.62
N LYS A 56 14.53 3.61 -5.23
CA LYS A 56 15.60 4.28 -5.99
C LYS A 56 15.99 3.55 -7.27
#